data_AF-A0A8S3KFQ0-F1
#
_entry.id   AF-A0A8S3KFQ0-F1
#
_cell.length_a   1.000
_cell.length_b   1.000
_cell.length_c   1.000
_cell.angle_alpha   90.00
_cell.angle_beta   90.00
_cell.angle_gamma   90.00
#
_symmetry.space_group_name_H-M   'P 1'
#
loop_
_entity.id
_entity.type
_entity.pdbx_description
1 polymer ?
#
loop_
_entity_poly.entity_id
_entity_poly.type
_entity_poly.pdbx_seq_one_letter_code
_entity_poly.pdbx_strand_id
1 'polypeptide(L)'
;MVTFSYDLNVGTPDHRCRLSHDDAYNKSSETYKIFLKHLSQTPTDYDKKCTMFKNESARTLKPCDQGWVFDMNKYGETLSTELSLVCDKFHLRALTQNIYSAGAAGSLLTGLLSDRWGRRKTIYLLVILLVIAL
;
A
#
# COMPACT_ATOMS: atom_id res chain seq x y z
N MET A 1 -7.41 -10.52 -23.03
CA MET A 1 -6.52 -10.51 -21.86
C MET A 1 -5.98 -9.10 -21.74
N VAL A 2 -6.76 -8.20 -21.16
CA VAL A 2 -6.30 -6.83 -20.90
C VAL A 2 -5.51 -6.91 -19.62
N THR A 3 -4.24 -7.30 -19.72
CA THR A 3 -3.29 -6.97 -18.66
C THR A 3 -3.13 -5.45 -18.75
N PHE A 4 -3.95 -4.73 -17.99
CA PHE A 4 -3.51 -3.42 -17.53
C PHE A 4 -2.25 -3.70 -16.74
N SER A 5 -1.11 -3.55 -17.39
CA SER A 5 0.20 -3.50 -16.76
C SER A 5 0.26 -2.20 -15.95
N TYR A 6 -0.59 -2.07 -14.93
CA TYR A 6 -0.09 -1.40 -13.75
C TYR A 6 0.96 -2.37 -13.24
N ASP A 7 2.22 -1.96 -13.22
CA ASP A 7 3.19 -2.70 -12.44
C ASP A 7 2.62 -2.70 -11.03
N LEU A 8 2.06 -3.82 -10.60
CA LEU A 8 1.67 -4.06 -9.21
C LEU A 8 2.97 -4.24 -8.42
N ASN A 9 3.85 -3.24 -8.50
CA ASN A 9 5.00 -3.08 -7.64
C ASN A 9 4.42 -2.78 -6.27
N VAL A 10 4.05 -3.85 -5.58
CA VAL A 10 3.73 -3.81 -4.16
C VAL A 10 5.04 -3.70 -3.36
N GLY A 11 6.07 -3.05 -3.90
CA GLY A 11 7.26 -2.68 -3.17
C GLY A 11 6.90 -1.51 -2.26
N THR A 12 7.18 -1.65 -0.98
CA THR A 12 7.05 -0.53 -0.03
C THR A 12 8.40 0.19 0.00
N PRO A 13 8.53 1.39 -0.61
CA PRO A 13 9.72 2.19 -0.41
C PRO A 13 9.85 2.58 1.07
N ASP A 14 11.06 2.98 1.46
CA ASP A 14 11.23 3.57 2.78
C ASP A 14 10.30 4.79 2.92
N HIS A 15 9.68 4.92 4.09
CA HIS A 15 8.68 5.94 4.35
C HIS A 15 8.85 6.51 5.76
N ARG A 16 8.33 7.72 5.94
CA ARG A 16 8.20 8.37 7.24
C ARG A 16 6.89 9.15 7.30
N CYS A 17 6.53 9.62 8.48
CA CYS A 17 5.37 10.47 8.67
C CYS A 17 5.58 11.86 8.08
N ARG A 18 4.51 12.41 7.47
CA ARG A 18 4.48 13.78 6.96
C ARG A 18 4.39 14.77 8.12
N LEU A 19 5.23 15.81 8.07
CA LEU A 19 5.20 16.92 9.02
C LEU A 19 4.42 18.08 8.40
N SER A 20 3.74 18.91 9.21
CA SER A 20 2.91 20.02 8.71
C SER A 20 3.65 21.07 7.87
N HIS A 21 4.98 21.12 7.92
CA HIS A 21 5.81 22.09 7.19
C HIS A 21 6.90 21.44 6.33
N ASP A 22 6.86 20.11 6.14
CA ASP A 22 7.87 19.42 5.35
C ASP A 22 7.32 18.16 4.68
N ASP A 23 7.27 18.24 3.36
CA ASP A 23 6.79 17.20 2.46
C ASP A 23 7.97 16.46 1.79
N ALA A 24 9.20 16.94 1.98
CA ALA A 24 10.36 16.43 1.29
C ALA A 24 10.88 15.16 1.96
N TYR A 25 11.12 14.10 1.17
CA TYR A 25 11.80 12.91 1.66
C TYR A 25 13.31 13.17 1.83
N ASN A 26 13.69 13.90 2.88
CA ASN A 26 15.09 14.20 3.17
C ASN A 26 15.57 13.47 4.43
N LYS A 27 16.30 12.36 4.24
CA LYS A 27 16.94 11.59 5.33
C LYS A 27 17.97 12.40 6.14
N SER A 28 18.41 13.56 5.63
CA SER A 28 19.38 14.44 6.28
C SER A 28 18.75 15.64 6.99
N SER A 29 17.41 15.77 7.02
CA SER A 29 16.80 16.87 7.77
C SER A 29 17.17 16.77 9.26
N GLU A 30 17.50 17.91 9.85
CA GLU A 30 17.83 18.00 11.27
C GLU A 30 16.63 17.59 12.12
N THR A 31 15.42 17.89 11.67
CA THR A 31 14.15 17.52 12.31
C THR A 31 13.93 16.01 12.38
N TYR A 32 14.29 15.24 11.34
CA TYR A 32 14.19 13.78 11.37
C TYR A 32 15.21 13.16 12.35
N LYS A 33 16.42 13.71 12.42
CA LYS A 33 17.44 13.28 13.39
C LYS A 33 17.04 13.60 14.83
N ILE A 34 16.43 14.77 15.06
CA ILE A 34 15.85 15.16 16.36
C ILE A 34 14.73 14.19 16.74
N PHE A 35 13.79 13.91 15.82
CA PHE A 35 12.72 12.93 16.03
C PHE A 35 13.28 11.55 16.45
N LEU A 36 14.26 11.02 15.71
CA LEU A 36 14.88 9.72 16.02
C LEU A 36 15.58 9.70 17.38
N LYS A 37 16.14 10.83 17.83
CA LYS A 37 16.81 10.96 19.13
C LYS A 37 15.81 10.97 20.31
N HIS A 38 14.59 11.46 20.09
CA HIS A 38 13.54 11.53 21.10
C HIS A 38 12.68 10.28 21.18
N LEU A 39 12.76 9.37 20.20
CA LEU A 39 12.17 8.04 20.31
C LEU A 39 12.68 7.36 21.60
N SER A 40 11.78 6.67 22.30
CA SER A 40 12.07 5.97 23.54
C SER A 40 13.29 5.04 23.40
N GLN A 41 13.93 4.67 24.51
CA GLN A 41 15.27 4.06 24.52
C GLN A 41 15.40 2.68 23.83
N THR A 42 14.31 2.10 23.31
CA THR A 42 14.34 0.94 22.42
C THR A 42 13.23 1.04 21.36
N PRO A 43 13.38 1.88 20.33
CA PRO A 43 12.33 2.03 19.33
C PRO A 43 12.38 0.86 18.36
N THR A 44 11.23 0.20 18.17
CA THR A 44 11.10 -0.85 17.15
C THR A 44 11.24 -0.25 15.75
N ASP A 45 11.54 -1.08 14.74
CA ASP A 45 11.55 -0.62 13.34
C ASP A 45 10.17 -0.08 12.92
N TYR A 46 9.10 -0.60 13.54
CA TYR A 46 7.74 -0.09 13.39
C TYR A 46 7.59 1.32 13.94
N ASP A 47 8.02 1.57 15.20
CA ASP A 47 7.86 2.87 15.85
C ASP A 47 8.59 3.99 15.09
N LYS A 48 9.79 3.69 14.56
CA LYS A 48 10.61 4.64 13.79
C LYS A 48 9.91 5.15 12.52
N LYS A 49 9.09 4.31 11.89
CA LYS A 49 8.48 4.56 10.58
C LYS A 49 7.03 5.01 10.69
N CYS A 50 6.30 4.49 11.68
CA CYS A 50 4.84 4.55 11.75
C CYS A 50 4.26 5.49 12.79
N THR A 51 5.09 6.11 13.62
CA THR A 51 4.63 6.99 14.70
C THR A 51 5.26 8.37 14.62
N MET A 52 4.60 9.35 15.21
CA MET A 52 5.11 10.72 15.37
C MET A 52 4.85 11.23 16.79
N PHE A 53 5.58 12.23 17.26
CA PHE A 53 5.30 12.84 18.56
C PHE A 53 4.06 13.71 18.50
N LYS A 54 3.26 13.68 19.56
CA LYS A 54 2.14 14.61 19.71
C LYS A 54 2.62 16.05 19.87
N ASN A 55 3.72 16.24 20.60
CA ASN A 55 4.47 17.49 20.79
C ASN A 55 5.93 17.14 21.06
N GLU A 56 6.89 17.99 20.69
CA GLU A 56 8.33 17.75 20.89
C GLU A 56 8.72 17.50 22.36
N SER A 57 7.98 18.12 23.30
CA SER A 57 8.15 17.91 24.75
C SER A 57 7.42 16.67 25.28
N ALA A 58 6.42 16.18 24.55
CA ALA A 58 5.61 15.06 24.97
C ALA A 58 6.24 13.77 24.44
N ARG A 59 6.78 12.94 25.34
CA ARG A 59 7.25 11.57 25.02
C ARG A 59 6.10 10.62 24.59
N THR A 60 4.96 11.17 24.17
CA THR A 60 3.78 10.44 23.74
C THR A 60 3.78 10.34 22.22
N LEU A 61 3.82 9.09 21.75
CA LEU A 61 3.72 8.75 20.34
C LEU A 61 2.24 8.72 19.93
N LYS A 62 1.96 9.21 18.73
CA LYS A 62 0.67 9.07 18.06
C LYS A 62 0.86 8.44 16.67
N PRO A 63 -0.15 7.72 16.15
CA PRO A 63 -0.15 7.29 14.75
C PRO A 63 -0.15 8.51 13.83
N CYS A 64 0.38 8.34 12.62
CA CYS A 64 0.54 9.43 11.68
C CYS A 64 -0.78 9.74 10.97
N ASP A 65 -1.32 10.92 11.27
CA ASP A 65 -2.63 11.40 10.82
C ASP A 65 -2.53 12.32 9.59
N GLN A 66 -1.38 12.98 9.39
CA GLN A 66 -1.14 13.90 8.27
C GLN A 66 -0.63 13.21 6.99
N GLY A 67 -0.61 11.87 6.97
CA GLY A 67 -0.14 11.05 5.84
C GLY A 67 1.37 10.79 5.83
N TRP A 68 1.88 10.34 4.67
CA TRP A 68 3.19 9.70 4.54
C TRP A 68 4.07 10.34 3.47
N VAL A 69 5.37 10.33 3.70
CA VAL A 69 6.39 10.78 2.75
C VAL A 69 7.28 9.59 2.39
N PHE A 70 7.41 9.32 1.10
CA PHE A 70 8.07 8.12 0.55
C PHE A 70 9.37 8.45 -0.19
N ASP A 71 10.34 7.54 -0.14
CA ASP A 71 11.56 7.61 -0.94
C ASP A 71 11.27 7.25 -2.40
N MET A 72 11.07 8.25 -3.24
CA MET A 72 10.77 8.03 -4.67
C MET A 72 12.02 7.64 -5.48
N ASN A 73 13.23 7.74 -4.92
CA ASN A 73 14.46 7.55 -5.69
C ASN A 73 14.71 6.09 -6.11
N LYS A 74 14.16 5.11 -5.37
CA LYS A 74 14.45 3.69 -5.60
C LYS A 74 13.36 2.96 -6.39
N TYR A 75 12.09 3.28 -6.16
CA TYR A 75 10.96 2.54 -6.71
C TYR A 75 9.93 3.40 -7.45
N GLY A 76 10.11 4.73 -7.50
CA GLY A 76 9.14 5.64 -8.10
C GLY A 76 7.76 5.58 -7.44
N GLU A 77 6.74 5.99 -8.17
CA GLU A 77 5.34 5.87 -7.73
C GLU A 77 4.91 4.41 -7.76
N THR A 78 4.42 3.90 -6.63
CA THR A 78 3.89 2.55 -6.52
C THR A 78 2.49 2.56 -5.93
N LEU A 79 1.75 1.47 -6.10
CA LEU A 79 0.42 1.33 -5.49
C LEU A 79 0.48 1.56 -3.97
N SER A 80 1.59 1.19 -3.32
CA SER A 80 1.78 1.38 -1.89
C SER A 80 1.92 2.85 -1.51
N THR A 81 2.49 3.69 -2.40
CA THR A 81 2.65 5.13 -2.17
C THR A 81 1.37 5.90 -2.48
N GLU A 82 0.71 5.60 -3.59
CA GLU A 82 -0.52 6.29 -4.01
C GLU A 82 -1.66 6.12 -3.02
N LEU A 83 -1.90 4.88 -2.59
CA LEU A 83 -2.96 4.52 -1.67
C LEU A 83 -2.51 4.53 -0.20
N SER A 84 -1.24 4.86 0.06
CA SER A 84 -0.64 4.93 1.41
C SER A 84 -0.89 3.66 2.25
N LEU A 85 -0.60 2.47 1.68
CA LEU A 85 -0.80 1.17 2.35
C LEU A 85 0.35 0.81 3.31
N VAL A 86 0.71 1.71 4.20
CA VAL A 86 1.77 1.50 5.20
C VAL A 86 1.21 1.48 6.62
N CYS A 87 1.98 0.94 7.55
CA CYS A 87 1.64 0.88 8.98
C CYS A 87 0.27 0.25 9.21
N ASP A 88 -0.74 0.98 9.72
CA ASP A 88 -2.08 0.43 9.97
C ASP A 88 -2.71 -0.25 8.75
N LYS A 89 -2.38 0.21 7.54
CA LYS A 89 -2.91 -0.30 6.27
C LYS A 89 -2.05 -1.40 5.64
N PHE A 90 -1.04 -1.93 6.33
CA PHE A 90 -0.17 -2.97 5.78
C PHE A 90 -0.95 -4.23 5.35
N HIS A 91 -2.06 -4.54 6.01
CA HIS A 91 -2.87 -5.73 5.73
C HIS A 91 -3.60 -5.62 4.39
N LEU A 92 -3.99 -4.41 3.98
CA LEU A 92 -4.62 -4.16 2.68
C LEU A 92 -3.69 -4.55 1.53
N ARG A 93 -2.38 -4.42 1.73
CA ARG A 93 -1.35 -4.87 0.78
C ARG A 93 -1.46 -6.37 0.48
N ALA A 94 -1.58 -7.18 1.53
CA ALA A 94 -1.73 -8.62 1.40
C ALA A 94 -3.06 -8.99 0.73
N LEU A 95 -4.13 -8.25 1.03
CA LEU A 95 -5.42 -8.44 0.36
C LEU A 95 -5.33 -8.15 -1.14
N THR A 96 -4.68 -7.07 -1.56
CA THR A 96 -4.47 -6.77 -2.99
C THR A 96 -3.73 -7.91 -3.70
N GLN A 97 -2.64 -8.41 -3.10
CA GLN A 97 -1.89 -9.54 -3.65
C GLN A 97 -2.74 -10.82 -3.76
N ASN A 98 -3.55 -11.09 -2.73
CA ASN A 98 -4.44 -12.24 -2.71
C ASN A 98 -5.53 -12.14 -3.78
N ILE A 99 -6.16 -10.96 -3.93
CA ILE A 99 -7.19 -10.72 -4.95
C ILE A 99 -6.61 -10.88 -6.35
N TYR A 100 -5.42 -10.33 -6.60
CA TYR A 100 -4.73 -10.48 -7.88
C TYR A 100 -4.49 -11.96 -8.22
N SER A 101 -3.99 -12.72 -7.24
CA SER A 101 -3.70 -14.14 -7.42
C SER A 101 -4.98 -14.98 -7.57
N ALA A 102 -6.04 -14.63 -6.83
CA ALA A 102 -7.35 -15.25 -6.95
C ALA A 102 -7.99 -14.97 -8.31
N GLY A 103 -7.82 -13.76 -8.86
CA GLY A 103 -8.25 -13.42 -10.22
C GLY A 103 -7.55 -14.28 -11.27
N ALA A 104 -6.24 -14.49 -11.13
CA ALA A 104 -5.48 -15.39 -11.99
C ALA A 104 -5.99 -16.84 -11.91
N ALA A 105 -6.23 -17.36 -10.70
CA ALA A 105 -6.82 -18.68 -10.51
C ALA A 105 -8.25 -18.77 -11.08
N GLY A 106 -9.05 -17.71 -10.94
CA GLY A 106 -10.39 -17.61 -11.50
C GLY A 106 -10.42 -17.68 -13.03
N SER A 107 -9.37 -17.23 -13.70
CA SER A 107 -9.26 -17.35 -15.16
C SER A 107 -9.20 -18.81 -15.64
N LEU A 108 -8.53 -19.69 -14.89
CA LEU A 108 -8.48 -21.13 -15.19
C LEU A 108 -9.86 -21.76 -15.00
N LEU A 109 -10.54 -21.42 -13.90
CA LEU A 109 -11.88 -21.93 -13.60
C LEU A 109 -12.87 -21.50 -14.68
N THR A 110 -12.87 -20.23 -15.08
CA THR A 110 -13.75 -19.71 -16.12
C THR A 110 -13.46 -20.31 -17.50
N GLY A 111 -12.20 -20.67 -17.79
CA GLY A 111 -11.82 -21.47 -18.95
C GLY A 111 -12.48 -22.85 -18.95
N LEU A 112 -12.35 -23.60 -17.86
CA LEU A 112 -12.98 -24.93 -17.72
C LEU A 112 -14.51 -24.87 -17.83
N LEU A 113 -15.12 -23.84 -17.25
CA LEU A 113 -16.56 -23.61 -17.35
C LEU A 113 -16.99 -23.25 -18.79
N SER A 114 -16.16 -22.50 -19.52
CA SER A 114 -16.39 -22.19 -20.94
C SER A 114 -16.41 -23.45 -21.82
N ASP A 115 -15.53 -24.41 -21.53
CA ASP A 115 -15.45 -25.65 -22.29
C ASP A 115 -16.63 -26.59 -22.00
N ARG A 116 -17.15 -26.57 -20.76
CA ARG A 116 -18.26 -27.44 -20.34
C ARG A 116 -19.64 -26.91 -20.73
N TRP A 117 -19.91 -25.61 -20.55
CA TRP A 117 -21.23 -25.00 -20.81
C TRP A 117 -21.32 -24.24 -22.15
N GLY A 118 -20.21 -24.14 -22.86
CA GLY A 118 -20.11 -23.43 -24.13
C GLY A 118 -19.80 -21.95 -23.98
N ARG A 119 -18.79 -21.50 -24.73
CA ARG A 119 -18.20 -20.15 -24.71
C ARG A 119 -19.18 -18.98 -24.69
N ARG A 120 -20.31 -19.06 -25.44
CA ARG A 120 -21.30 -17.95 -25.49
C ARG A 120 -22.00 -17.74 -24.16
N LYS A 121 -22.44 -18.81 -23.49
CA LYS A 121 -23.18 -18.74 -22.22
C LYS A 121 -22.26 -18.22 -21.11
N THR A 122 -21.02 -18.70 -21.08
CA THR A 122 -20.02 -18.28 -20.09
C THR A 122 -19.67 -16.81 -20.24
N ILE A 123 -19.51 -16.28 -21.46
CA ILE A 123 -19.28 -14.85 -21.67
C ILE A 123 -20.44 -14.01 -21.16
N TYR A 124 -21.70 -14.36 -21.47
CA TYR A 124 -22.85 -13.61 -20.96
C TYR A 124 -22.89 -13.60 -19.43
N LEU A 125 -22.63 -14.74 -18.77
CA LEU A 125 -22.59 -14.81 -17.31
C LEU A 125 -21.49 -13.92 -16.72
N LEU A 126 -20.28 -13.94 -17.30
CA LEU A 126 -19.17 -13.10 -16.83
C LEU A 126 -19.45 -11.61 -17.02
N VAL A 127 -20.05 -11.22 -18.14
CA VAL A 127 -20.42 -9.83 -18.40
C VAL A 127 -21.51 -9.36 -17.43
N ILE A 128 -22.54 -10.18 -17.18
CA ILE A 128 -23.59 -9.86 -16.21
C ILE A 128 -22.99 -9.69 -14.81
N LEU A 129 -22.11 -10.63 -14.39
CA LEU A 129 -21.45 -10.55 -13.09
C LEU A 129 -20.59 -9.28 -12.96
N LEU A 130 -19.85 -8.93 -14.01
CA LEU A 130 -19.02 -7.72 -14.02
C LEU A 130 -19.86 -6.44 -13.93
N VAL A 131 -20.99 -6.37 -14.62
CA VAL A 131 -21.91 -5.22 -14.56
C VAL A 131 -22.56 -5.09 -13.18
N ILE A 132 -22.87 -6.20 -12.50
CA ILE A 132 -23.43 -6.17 -11.14
C ILE A 132 -22.39 -5.71 -10.11
N ALA A 133 -21.12 -6.01 -10.34
CA ALA A 133 -20.03 -5.67 -9.42
C ALA A 133 -19.51 -4.22 -9.57
N LEU A 134 -19.95 -3.49 -10.60
CA LEU A 134 -19.55 -2.12 -10.94
C LEU A 134 -20.59 -1.11 -10.42
#